data_AF-A0A1V9F2X5-F1
#
_entry.id   AF-A0A1V9F2X5-F1
#
_cell.length_a   1.000
_cell.length_b   1.000
_cell.length_c   1.000
_cell.angle_alpha   90.00
_cell.angle_beta   90.00
_cell.angle_gamma   90.00
#
_symmetry.space_group_name_H-M   'P 1'
#
loop_
_entity.id
_entity.type
_entity.pdbx_description
1 polymer ?
#
loop_
_entity_poly.entity_id
_entity_poly.type
_entity_poly.pdbx_seq_one_letter_code
_entity_poly.pdbx_strand_id
1 'polypeptide(L)'
;MQAKSRYIILYCDQCENMLAMKQLLQHLPVPVEADCVENFQQLLDHLDKRLPEFIIVYVNIPVKSYIDYLKSLRVNNGIDEIPVYVFTELPEKQTLIDLMN
;
A
#
# COMPACT_ATOMS: atom_id res chain seq x y z
N MET A 1 -3.55 7.12 -26.15
CA MET A 1 -3.98 7.48 -24.79
C MET A 1 -2.84 7.11 -23.86
N GLN A 2 -2.25 8.08 -23.15
CA GLN A 2 -1.27 7.74 -22.11
C GLN A 2 -2.00 6.95 -21.02
N ALA A 3 -1.47 5.77 -20.64
CA ALA A 3 -2.01 5.02 -19.52
C ALA A 3 -1.90 5.89 -18.27
N LYS A 4 -3.03 6.17 -17.62
CA LYS A 4 -3.05 6.97 -16.38
C LYS A 4 -2.32 6.16 -15.30
N SER A 5 -1.29 6.76 -14.71
CA SER A 5 -0.55 6.12 -13.62
C SER A 5 -1.46 5.98 -12.40
N ARG A 6 -1.49 4.79 -11.79
CA ARG A 6 -2.21 4.56 -10.54
C ARG A 6 -1.35 4.98 -9.36
N TYR A 7 -1.90 5.76 -8.45
CA TYR A 7 -1.20 6.17 -7.23
C TYR A 7 -1.58 5.27 -6.07
N ILE A 8 -0.57 4.66 -5.45
CA ILE A 8 -0.74 3.75 -4.31
C ILE A 8 0.23 4.15 -3.20
N ILE A 9 -0.12 3.78 -1.96
CA ILE A 9 0.82 3.84 -0.84
C ILE A 9 1.15 2.41 -0.42
N LEU A 10 2.44 2.12 -0.32
CA LEU A 10 2.96 0.87 0.23
C LEU A 10 3.45 1.12 1.66
N TYR A 11 2.73 0.60 2.64
CA TYR A 11 3.21 0.50 4.01
C TYR A 11 4.04 -0.77 4.16
N CYS A 12 5.27 -0.63 4.65
CA CYS A 12 6.18 -1.75 4.88
C CYS A 12 6.95 -1.56 6.19
N ASP A 13 6.71 -2.42 7.19
CA ASP A 13 7.37 -2.33 8.50
C ASP A 13 8.84 -2.78 8.47
N GLN A 14 9.22 -3.60 7.48
CA GLN A 14 10.57 -4.13 7.30
C GLN A 14 11.14 -3.76 5.92
N CYS A 15 12.19 -2.94 5.93
CA CYS A 15 12.78 -2.35 4.73
C CYS A 15 13.34 -3.39 3.73
N GLU A 16 13.74 -4.58 4.18
CA GLU A 16 14.36 -5.62 3.34
C GLU A 16 13.44 -6.14 2.22
N ASN A 17 12.13 -6.16 2.46
CA ASN A 17 11.14 -6.64 1.50
C ASN A 17 10.62 -5.52 0.56
N MET A 18 10.95 -4.26 0.87
CA MET A 18 10.53 -3.10 0.08
C MET A 18 11.11 -3.16 -1.35
N LEU A 19 12.35 -3.64 -1.51
CA LEU A 19 12.99 -3.76 -2.82
C LEU A 19 12.25 -4.77 -3.71
N ALA A 20 11.90 -5.94 -3.16
CA ALA A 20 11.18 -6.98 -3.89
C ALA A 20 9.79 -6.50 -4.31
N MET A 21 9.08 -5.80 -3.41
CA MET A 21 7.78 -5.22 -3.74
C MET A 21 7.88 -4.13 -4.83
N LYS A 22 8.86 -3.22 -4.73
CA LYS A 22 9.10 -2.20 -5.76
C LYS A 22 9.41 -2.82 -7.12
N GLN A 23 10.23 -3.88 -7.15
CA GLN A 23 10.51 -4.62 -8.37
C GLN A 23 9.23 -5.23 -8.94
N LEU A 24 8.38 -5.85 -8.13
CA LEU A 24 7.10 -6.38 -8.60
C LEU A 24 6.23 -5.28 -9.25
N LEU A 25 6.10 -4.13 -8.59
CA LEU A 25 5.31 -2.99 -9.08
C LEU A 25 5.85 -2.44 -10.42
N GLN A 26 7.17 -2.41 -10.62
CA GLN A 26 7.78 -1.97 -11.88
C GLN A 26 7.49 -2.88 -13.07
N HIS A 27 7.18 -4.16 -12.84
CA HIS A 27 6.89 -5.13 -13.90
C HIS A 27 5.39 -5.24 -14.23
N LEU A 28 4.55 -4.39 -13.64
CA LEU A 28 3.12 -4.39 -13.88
C LEU A 28 2.79 -3.74 -15.22
N PRO A 29 1.72 -4.21 -15.90
CA PRO A 29 1.33 -3.70 -17.21
C PRO A 29 0.78 -2.27 -17.16
N VAL A 30 0.41 -1.78 -15.98
CA VAL A 30 -0.09 -0.42 -15.73
C VAL A 30 1.02 0.38 -15.01
N PRO A 31 1.28 1.64 -15.38
CA PRO A 31 2.21 2.49 -14.63
C PRO A 31 1.70 2.69 -13.20
N VAL A 32 2.57 2.47 -12.22
CA VAL A 32 2.25 2.65 -10.80
C VAL A 32 3.21 3.66 -10.20
N GLU A 33 2.64 4.66 -9.55
CA GLU A 33 3.33 5.59 -8.68
C GLU A 33 3.11 5.12 -7.25
N ALA A 34 4.17 4.66 -6.59
CA ALA A 34 4.08 4.09 -5.25
C ALA A 34 4.95 4.88 -4.27
N ASP A 35 4.31 5.48 -3.28
CA ASP A 35 5.01 6.02 -2.11
C ASP A 35 5.20 4.92 -1.08
N CYS A 36 6.42 4.78 -0.57
CA CYS A 36 6.75 3.79 0.44
C CYS A 36 6.87 4.46 1.79
N VAL A 37 6.11 3.95 2.77
CA VAL A 37 6.08 4.46 4.14
C VAL A 37 6.43 3.33 5.10
N GLU A 38 7.24 3.65 6.10
CA GLU A 38 7.75 2.66 7.06
C GLU A 38 7.03 2.74 8.41
N ASN A 39 6.24 3.80 8.60
CA ASN A 39 5.48 4.01 9.82
C ASN A 39 4.17 4.74 9.54
N PHE A 40 3.29 4.72 10.53
CA PHE A 40 1.95 5.27 10.41
C PHE A 40 1.94 6.79 10.28
N GLN A 41 2.89 7.49 10.90
CA GLN A 41 2.94 8.94 10.76
C GLN A 41 3.23 9.34 9.32
N GLN A 42 4.17 8.66 8.65
CA GLN A 42 4.42 8.86 7.24
C GLN A 42 3.18 8.53 6.39
N LEU A 43 2.49 7.43 6.68
CA LEU A 43 1.24 7.10 5.97
C LEU A 43 0.22 8.25 6.05
N LEU A 44 0.03 8.83 7.24
CA LEU A 44 -0.84 9.99 7.42
C LEU A 44 -0.37 11.21 6.65
N ASP A 45 0.91 11.53 6.75
CA ASP A 45 1.51 12.68 6.06
C ASP A 45 1.37 12.57 4.53
N HIS A 46 1.32 11.35 3.97
CA HIS A 46 1.05 11.11 2.55
C HIS A 46 -0.44 11.23 2.22
N LEU A 47 -1.31 10.64 3.04
CA LEU A 47 -2.77 10.72 2.87
C LEU A 47 -3.29 12.17 2.88
N ASP A 48 -2.71 13.03 3.74
CA ASP A 48 -3.05 14.46 3.81
C ASP A 48 -2.62 15.24 2.55
N LYS A 49 -1.62 14.73 1.80
CA LYS A 49 -1.11 15.39 0.58
C LYS A 49 -1.83 14.91 -0.67
N ARG A 50 -2.10 13.61 -0.78
CA ARG A 50 -2.71 12.99 -1.96
C ARG A 50 -3.40 11.69 -1.56
N LEU A 51 -4.64 11.53 -1.99
CA LEU A 51 -5.38 10.29 -1.76
C LEU A 51 -4.91 9.21 -2.76
N PRO A 52 -4.46 8.03 -2.28
CA PRO A 52 -4.20 6.87 -3.13
C PRO A 52 -5.50 6.21 -3.57
N GLU A 53 -5.41 5.46 -4.67
CA GLU A 53 -6.50 4.58 -5.11
C GLU A 53 -6.68 3.39 -4.17
N PHE A 54 -5.60 2.92 -3.56
CA PHE A 54 -5.60 1.91 -2.50
C PHE A 54 -4.26 1.91 -1.76
N ILE A 55 -4.27 1.28 -0.58
CA ILE A 55 -3.09 1.10 0.26
C ILE A 55 -2.74 -0.39 0.27
N ILE A 56 -1.47 -0.71 0.05
CA ILE A 56 -0.90 -2.04 0.27
C ILE A 56 -0.17 -2.01 1.61
N VAL A 57 -0.56 -2.90 2.52
CA VAL A 57 0.09 -3.09 3.82
C VAL A 57 0.85 -4.40 3.77
N TYR A 58 2.16 -4.31 3.64
CA TYR A 58 3.05 -5.44 3.66
C TYR A 58 3.72 -5.52 5.04
N VAL A 59 3.30 -6.49 5.85
CA VAL A 59 3.66 -6.56 7.27
C VAL A 59 4.04 -7.96 7.65
N ASN A 60 5.20 -8.11 8.28
CA ASN A 60 5.64 -9.38 8.86
C ASN A 60 5.48 -9.40 10.39
N ILE A 61 4.75 -8.44 10.95
CA ILE A 61 4.43 -8.34 12.37
C ILE A 61 3.12 -9.06 12.74
N PRO A 62 2.93 -9.40 14.03
CA PRO A 62 1.71 -10.06 14.49
C PRO A 62 0.42 -9.30 14.13
N VAL A 63 -0.58 -10.07 13.69
CA VAL A 63 -1.88 -9.60 13.19
C VAL A 63 -2.57 -8.56 14.07
N LYS A 64 -2.51 -8.73 15.39
CA LYS A 64 -3.13 -7.77 16.33
C LYS A 64 -2.55 -6.36 16.21
N SER A 65 -1.26 -6.24 15.93
CA SER A 65 -0.58 -4.95 15.91
C SER A 65 -1.09 -4.07 14.76
N TYR A 66 -1.01 -4.54 13.51
CA TYR A 66 -1.42 -3.74 12.36
C TYR A 66 -2.93 -3.52 12.25
N ILE A 67 -3.76 -4.46 12.74
CA ILE A 67 -5.22 -4.30 12.70
C ILE A 67 -5.68 -3.12 13.55
N ASP A 68 -5.13 -2.95 14.76
CA ASP A 68 -5.53 -1.85 15.63
C ASP A 68 -5.13 -0.49 15.06
N TYR A 69 -4.03 -0.43 14.30
CA TYR A 69 -3.66 0.76 13.54
C TYR A 69 -4.59 1.01 12.34
N LEU A 70 -4.95 -0.02 11.57
CA LEU A 70 -5.90 0.14 10.46
C LEU A 70 -7.28 0.62 10.95
N LYS A 71 -7.72 0.14 12.12
CA LYS A 71 -8.94 0.64 12.77
C LYS A 71 -8.81 2.11 13.15
N SER A 72 -7.69 2.54 13.73
CA SER A 72 -7.52 3.94 14.13
C SER A 72 -7.47 4.89 12.93
N LEU A 73 -6.92 4.44 11.79
CA LEU A 73 -6.92 5.21 10.55
C LEU A 73 -8.33 5.39 9.97
N ARG A 74 -9.13 4.32 9.95
CA ARG A 74 -10.53 4.37 9.48
C ARG A 74 -11.38 5.34 10.30
N VAL A 75 -11.27 5.28 11.63
CA VAL A 75 -12.08 6.10 12.54
C VAL A 75 -11.73 7.59 12.48
N ASN A 76 -10.44 7.93 12.28
CA ASN A 76 -9.97 9.31 12.49
C ASN A 76 -9.64 10.10 11.22
N ASN A 77 -9.35 9.44 10.09
CA ASN A 77 -8.69 10.11 8.96
C ASN A 77 -9.39 9.93 7.61
N GLY A 78 -10.68 9.55 7.61
CA GLY A 78 -11.51 9.57 6.39
C GLY A 78 -11.09 8.58 5.29
N ILE A 79 -10.22 7.62 5.61
CA ILE A 79 -9.81 6.57 4.66
C ILE A 79 -10.81 5.42 4.54
N ASP A 80 -12.04 5.59 5.05
CA ASP A 80 -13.05 4.52 5.06
C ASP A 80 -13.38 3.99 3.65
N GLU A 81 -13.23 4.86 2.65
CA GLU A 81 -13.47 4.56 1.25
C GLU A 81 -12.22 4.06 0.51
N ILE A 82 -11.03 4.14 1.11
CA ILE A 82 -9.79 3.69 0.49
C ILE A 82 -9.62 2.18 0.74
N PRO A 83 -9.57 1.35 -0.32
CA PRO A 83 -9.27 -0.07 -0.17
C PRO A 83 -7.90 -0.29 0.46
N VAL A 84 -7.83 -1.19 1.44
CA VAL A 84 -6.59 -1.59 2.09
C VAL A 84 -6.38 -3.08 1.87
N TYR A 85 -5.28 -3.45 1.22
CA TYR A 85 -4.90 -4.84 0.98
C TYR A 85 -3.74 -5.20 1.89
N VAL A 86 -3.92 -6.22 2.73
CA VAL A 86 -2.91 -6.67 3.69
C VAL A 86 -2.26 -7.95 3.19
N PHE A 87 -0.93 -7.95 3.15
CA PHE A 87 -0.12 -9.10 2.80
C PHE A 87 0.89 -9.39 3.91
N THR A 88 0.93 -10.64 4.37
CA THR A 88 1.93 -11.13 5.33
C THR A 88 3.14 -11.77 4.64
N GLU A 89 3.03 -12.01 3.34
CA GLU A 89 4.05 -12.61 2.48
C GLU A 89 4.07 -11.88 1.14
N LEU A 90 5.17 -11.98 0.39
CA LEU A 90 5.32 -11.25 -0.87
C LEU A 90 4.21 -11.70 -1.84
N PRO A 91 3.33 -10.79 -2.31
CA PRO A 91 2.24 -11.17 -3.19
C PRO A 91 2.79 -11.61 -4.55
N GLU A 92 2.10 -12.56 -5.17
CA GLU A 92 2.38 -12.92 -6.55
C GLU A 92 2.06 -11.76 -7.50
N LYS A 93 2.79 -11.71 -8.62
CA LYS A 93 2.58 -10.70 -9.65
C LYS A 93 1.13 -10.65 -10.14
N GLN A 94 0.49 -11.82 -10.32
CA GLN A 94 -0.88 -11.89 -10.82
C GLN A 94 -1.87 -11.23 -9.85
N THR A 95 -1.71 -11.45 -8.55
CA THR A 95 -2.52 -10.80 -7.51
C THR A 95 -2.47 -9.28 -7.64
N LEU A 96 -1.27 -8.71 -7.83
CA LEU A 96 -1.12 -7.26 -8.02
C LEU A 96 -1.76 -6.76 -9.32
N ILE A 97 -1.71 -7.55 -10.40
CA ILE A 97 -2.39 -7.23 -11.66
C ILE A 97 -3.91 -7.19 -11.45
N ASP A 98 -4.46 -8.16 -10.73
CA ASP A 98 -5.90 -8.25 -10.49
C ASP A 98 -6.42 -7.08 -9.63
N LEU A 99 -5.60 -6.59 -8.68
CA LEU A 99 -5.91 -5.37 -7.91
C LEU A 99 -5.88 -4.08 -8.76
N MET A 100 -5.18 -4.10 -9.89
CA MET A 100 -4.97 -2.95 -10.77
C MET A 100 -5.83 -2.97 -12.03
N ASN A 101 -6.73 -3.94 -12.17
CA ASN A 101 -7.78 -3.95 -13.20
C ASN A 101 -9.03 -3.30 -12.62
#